data_AF-A0AAU9XUG4-F1
#
_entry.id   AF-A0AAU9XUG4-F1
#
_cell.length_a   1.000
_cell.length_b   1.000
_cell.length_c   1.000
_cell.angle_alpha   90.00
_cell.angle_beta   90.00
_cell.angle_gamma   90.00
#
_symmetry.space_group_name_H-M   'P 1'
#
loop_
_entity.id
_entity.type
_entity.pdbx_description
1 polymer ?
#
loop_
_entity_poly.entity_id
_entity_poly.type
_entity_poly.pdbx_seq_one_letter_code
_entity_poly.pdbx_strand_id
1 'polypeptide(L)'
;MEKQFKIQTRWSPSDPQYRSSLVTCEAVRAKQTLDLILVSGRRRWFLLSLKKKYTDGQAQAKRLCKGVTKENTNLRKQLKVFNSSVDILRQHDYSSFSPLSWEDVGDVSSAIYSINIPNEDGVPVCIKRSAVDAQNLISRCWEEMKYQDAEMSNTITAYFNQCLEIEGRLSSLASHHEFKDSNNLKGLYSIHTKQLYDERVRLFGACNMFKKFITPSPEVSNYMVDNVQEVNVLDFWNAGEEFESDEDDDNDSDVEV
;
A
#
# COMPACT_ATOMS: atom_id res chain seq x y z
N MET A 1 7.25 29.84 18.68
CA MET A 1 8.11 29.25 19.73
C MET A 1 7.80 29.78 21.12
N GLU A 2 7.92 31.08 21.43
CA GLU A 2 7.77 31.59 22.82
C GLU A 2 6.39 31.33 23.47
N LYS A 3 5.28 31.54 22.74
CA LYS A 3 3.92 31.24 23.23
C LYS A 3 3.62 29.74 23.40
N GLN A 4 4.29 28.90 22.61
CA GLN A 4 4.06 27.45 22.58
C GLN A 4 4.73 26.75 23.77
N PHE A 5 5.82 27.32 24.30
CA PHE A 5 6.55 26.82 25.48
C PHE A 5 6.31 27.62 26.77
N LYS A 6 5.31 28.53 26.79
CA LYS A 6 4.98 29.38 27.96
C LYS A 6 6.19 30.14 28.53
N ILE A 7 7.07 30.65 27.67
CA ILE A 7 8.26 31.40 28.10
C ILE A 7 7.81 32.79 28.58
N GLN A 8 7.80 33.03 29.89
CA GLN A 8 7.38 34.30 30.50
C GLN A 8 8.45 35.40 30.42
N THR A 9 9.71 35.02 30.24
CA THR A 9 10.85 35.93 30.13
C THR A 9 11.86 35.37 29.14
N ARG A 10 12.33 36.21 28.21
CA ARG A 10 13.30 35.79 27.19
C ARG A 10 14.58 35.30 27.87
N TRP A 11 14.97 34.05 27.63
CA TRP A 11 16.18 33.49 28.23
C TRP A 11 17.43 34.24 27.78
N SER A 12 18.33 34.46 28.74
CA SER A 12 19.69 34.97 28.53
C SER A 12 20.61 33.84 28.02
N PRO A 13 21.67 34.14 27.26
CA PRO A 13 22.70 33.16 26.89
C PRO A 13 23.40 32.46 28.07
N SER A 14 23.31 33.05 29.27
CA SER A 14 23.78 32.45 30.52
C SER A 14 22.87 31.35 31.06
N ASP A 15 21.60 31.31 30.63
CA ASP A 15 20.60 30.44 31.24
C ASP A 15 20.80 28.97 30.84
N PRO A 16 20.75 28.02 31.79
CA PRO A 16 20.91 26.60 31.49
C PRO A 16 19.88 26.08 30.47
N GLN A 17 18.64 26.58 30.52
CA GLN A 17 17.56 26.19 29.61
C GLN A 17 17.82 26.65 28.17
N TYR A 18 18.38 27.85 28.00
CA TYR A 18 18.80 28.37 26.70
C TYR A 18 19.91 27.51 26.11
N ARG A 19 20.96 27.23 26.90
CA ARG A 19 22.10 26.40 26.46
C ARG A 19 21.65 24.99 26.07
N SER A 20 20.82 24.35 26.89
CA SER A 20 20.29 23.01 26.60
C SER A 20 19.45 22.97 25.31
N SER A 21 18.60 23.97 25.10
CA SER A 21 17.78 24.07 23.89
C SER A 21 18.62 24.38 22.66
N LEU A 22 19.62 25.26 22.78
CA LEU A 22 20.57 25.57 21.71
C LEU A 22 21.35 24.33 21.27
N VAL A 23 21.91 23.58 22.22
CA VAL A 23 22.61 22.31 21.94
C VAL A 23 21.69 21.32 21.24
N THR A 24 20.45 21.18 21.70
CA THR A 24 19.49 20.26 21.08
C THR A 24 19.17 20.67 19.63
N CYS A 25 18.88 21.95 19.40
CA CYS A 25 18.60 22.49 18.08
C CYS A 25 19.78 22.32 17.13
N GLU A 26 21.00 22.65 17.57
CA GLU A 26 22.20 22.52 16.74
C GLU A 26 22.58 21.05 16.51
N ALA A 27 22.33 20.14 17.46
CA ALA A 27 22.54 18.70 17.27
C ALA A 27 21.58 18.12 16.22
N VAL A 28 20.30 18.51 16.26
CA VAL A 28 19.31 18.13 15.25
C VAL A 28 19.71 18.69 13.88
N ARG A 29 20.11 19.97 13.84
CA ARG A 29 20.56 20.63 12.60
C ARG A 29 21.82 19.99 12.03
N ALA A 30 22.80 19.66 12.86
CA ALA A 30 24.03 18.99 12.45
C ALA A 30 23.71 17.62 11.86
N LYS A 31 22.85 16.83 12.51
CA LYS A 31 22.40 15.53 11.99
C LYS A 31 21.69 15.65 10.63
N GLN A 32 20.71 16.55 10.52
CA GLN A 32 19.98 16.76 9.26
C GLN A 32 20.92 17.24 8.13
N THR A 33 21.87 18.12 8.47
CA THR A 33 22.85 18.61 7.48
C THR A 33 23.80 17.50 7.06
N LEU A 34 24.20 16.61 7.97
CA LEU A 34 25.00 15.43 7.66
C LEU A 34 24.27 14.51 6.68
N ASP A 35 22.98 14.22 6.92
CA ASP A 35 22.19 13.40 5.99
C ASP A 35 22.16 14.00 4.57
N LEU A 36 22.01 15.32 4.46
CA LEU A 36 22.05 16.04 3.19
C LEU A 36 23.43 15.95 2.51
N ILE A 37 24.52 16.07 3.28
CA ILE A 37 25.89 15.88 2.79
C ILE A 37 26.04 14.47 2.21
N LEU A 38 25.56 13.44 2.92
CA LEU A 38 25.68 12.05 2.47
C LEU A 38 24.93 11.81 1.15
N VAL A 39 23.74 12.40 0.98
CA VAL A 39 22.98 12.29 -0.27
C VAL A 39 23.69 13.01 -1.42
N SER A 40 24.10 14.27 -1.21
CA SER A 40 24.77 15.06 -2.26
C SER A 40 26.13 14.48 -2.64
N GLY A 41 26.86 13.91 -1.70
CA GLY A 41 28.14 13.24 -1.95
C GLY A 41 28.00 12.01 -2.83
N ARG A 42 27.04 11.13 -2.51
CA ARG A 42 26.69 9.96 -3.34
C ARG A 42 26.28 10.37 -4.76
N ARG A 43 25.48 11.43 -4.88
CA ARG A 43 25.05 11.97 -6.19
C ARG A 43 26.23 12.51 -6.99
N ARG A 44 27.13 13.27 -6.36
CA ARG A 44 28.36 13.76 -7.00
C ARG A 44 29.22 12.60 -7.50
N TRP A 45 29.43 11.57 -6.69
CA TRP A 45 30.18 10.38 -7.07
C TRP A 45 29.57 9.67 -8.27
N PHE A 46 28.24 9.48 -8.27
CA PHE A 46 27.53 8.90 -9.40
C PHE A 46 27.70 9.72 -10.68
N LEU A 47 27.53 11.04 -10.60
CA LEU A 47 27.74 11.93 -11.75
C LEU A 47 29.18 11.88 -12.28
N LEU A 48 30.17 11.77 -11.40
CA LEU A 48 31.58 11.57 -11.79
C LEU A 48 31.80 10.20 -12.47
N SER A 49 31.15 9.14 -11.99
CA SER A 49 31.22 7.82 -12.64
C SER A 49 30.59 7.83 -14.04
N LEU A 50 29.47 8.54 -14.23
CA LEU A 50 28.85 8.72 -15.54
C LEU A 50 29.74 9.57 -16.45
N LYS A 51 30.34 10.65 -15.93
CA LYS A 51 31.26 11.49 -16.70
C LYS A 51 32.42 10.69 -17.29
N LYS A 52 32.94 9.69 -16.57
CA LYS A 52 33.99 8.77 -17.08
C LYS A 52 33.51 7.91 -18.26
N LYS A 53 32.21 7.58 -18.35
CA LYS A 53 31.63 6.76 -19.42
C LYS A 53 31.23 7.56 -20.67
N TYR A 54 30.85 8.82 -20.51
CA TYR A 54 30.32 9.67 -21.59
C TYR A 54 31.30 10.75 -22.03
N THR A 55 32.60 10.43 -22.09
CA THR A 55 33.66 11.41 -22.39
C THR A 55 33.56 12.05 -23.78
N ASP A 56 32.81 11.43 -24.71
CA ASP A 56 32.78 11.81 -26.13
C ASP A 56 31.44 12.41 -26.63
N GLY A 57 30.43 12.51 -25.75
CA GLY A 57 29.13 13.11 -26.08
C GLY A 57 29.07 14.57 -25.67
N GLN A 58 29.38 15.54 -26.55
CA GLN A 58 29.54 16.97 -26.16
C GLN A 58 28.36 17.53 -25.34
N ALA A 59 27.11 17.22 -25.70
CA ALA A 59 25.94 17.72 -24.98
C ALA A 59 25.74 17.03 -23.62
N GLN A 60 25.86 15.70 -23.56
CA GLN A 60 25.67 14.91 -22.33
C GLN A 60 26.82 15.14 -21.34
N ALA A 61 28.07 15.15 -21.81
CA ALA A 61 29.24 15.49 -21.00
C ALA A 61 29.13 16.90 -20.40
N LYS A 62 28.68 17.89 -21.18
CA LYS A 62 28.46 19.26 -20.68
C LYS A 62 27.36 19.31 -19.61
N ARG A 63 26.27 18.56 -19.76
CA ARG A 63 25.22 18.43 -18.74
C ARG A 63 25.75 17.78 -17.46
N LEU A 64 26.53 16.69 -17.58
CA LEU A 64 27.15 16.02 -16.44
C LEU A 64 28.13 16.94 -15.70
N CYS A 65 28.97 17.69 -16.41
CA CYS A 65 29.86 18.69 -15.81
C CYS A 65 29.09 19.75 -15.02
N LYS A 66 28.00 20.30 -15.57
CA LYS A 66 27.13 21.24 -14.84
C LYS A 66 26.54 20.60 -13.58
N GLY A 67 26.10 19.34 -13.66
CA GLY A 67 25.60 18.57 -12.52
C GLY A 67 26.65 18.42 -11.43
N VAL A 68 27.88 18.03 -11.78
CA VAL A 68 29.00 17.90 -10.82
C VAL A 68 29.32 19.24 -10.16
N THR A 69 29.37 20.34 -10.93
CA THR A 69 29.63 21.69 -10.36
C THR A 69 28.51 22.13 -9.41
N LYS A 70 27.26 21.82 -9.73
CA LYS A 70 26.11 22.10 -8.86
C LYS A 70 26.24 21.35 -7.53
N GLU A 71 26.50 20.05 -7.56
CA GLU A 71 26.67 19.26 -6.34
C GLU A 71 27.91 19.67 -5.55
N ASN A 72 29.03 20.02 -6.19
CA ASN A 72 30.21 20.58 -5.52
C ASN A 72 29.86 21.85 -4.72
N THR A 73 29.10 22.75 -5.34
CA THR A 73 28.68 24.00 -4.70
C THR A 73 27.73 23.71 -3.53
N ASN A 74 26.84 22.74 -3.69
CA ASN A 74 25.92 22.34 -2.62
C ASN A 74 26.66 21.73 -1.42
N LEU A 75 27.58 20.79 -1.67
CA LEU A 75 28.40 20.17 -0.63
C LEU A 75 29.21 21.20 0.14
N ARG A 76 29.84 22.17 -0.53
CA ARG A 76 30.57 23.25 0.16
C ARG A 76 29.68 24.08 1.08
N LYS A 77 28.45 24.39 0.64
CA LYS A 77 27.47 25.11 1.47
C LYS A 77 27.05 24.29 2.68
N GLN A 78 26.70 23.03 2.48
CA GLN A 78 26.26 22.13 3.55
C GLN A 78 27.39 21.85 4.55
N LEU A 79 28.61 21.62 4.07
CA LEU A 79 29.80 21.44 4.92
C LEU A 79 30.02 22.65 5.84
N LYS A 80 29.90 23.88 5.29
CA LYS A 80 30.02 25.10 6.09
C LYS A 80 28.95 25.16 7.19
N VAL A 81 27.70 24.84 6.86
CA VAL A 81 26.59 24.82 7.83
C VAL A 81 26.81 23.76 8.91
N PHE A 82 27.22 22.57 8.52
CA PHE A 82 27.51 21.47 9.43
C PHE A 82 28.62 21.86 10.41
N ASN A 83 29.78 22.30 9.91
CA ASN A 83 30.91 22.68 10.75
C ASN A 83 30.56 23.86 11.67
N SER A 84 29.77 24.83 11.20
CA SER A 84 29.28 25.92 12.06
C SER A 84 28.42 25.40 13.23
N SER A 85 27.58 24.39 12.98
CA SER A 85 26.75 23.76 14.01
C SER A 85 27.63 22.98 15.00
N VAL A 86 28.63 22.24 14.49
CA VAL A 86 29.61 21.52 15.32
C VAL A 86 30.43 22.46 16.19
N ASP A 87 30.85 23.62 15.68
CA ASP A 87 31.60 24.61 16.47
C ASP A 87 30.78 25.11 17.66
N ILE A 88 29.48 25.38 17.48
CA ILE A 88 28.57 25.77 18.57
C ILE A 88 28.42 24.63 19.58
N LEU A 89 28.26 23.39 19.12
CA LEU A 89 28.14 22.22 19.98
C LEU A 89 29.41 22.01 20.84
N ARG A 90 30.60 22.18 20.25
CA ARG A 90 31.88 22.05 20.97
C ARG A 90 32.09 23.15 22.00
N GLN A 91 31.59 24.36 21.77
CA GLN A 91 31.61 25.45 22.77
C GLN A 91 30.76 25.13 24.01
N HIS A 92 29.84 24.16 23.90
CA HIS A 92 28.94 23.72 24.97
C HIS A 92 29.22 22.28 25.42
N ASP A 93 30.48 21.82 25.31
CA ASP A 93 30.95 20.49 25.76
C ASP A 93 30.21 19.30 25.12
N TYR A 94 29.59 19.50 23.95
CA TYR A 94 28.92 18.44 23.20
C TYR A 94 29.82 17.93 22.07
N SER A 95 30.51 16.82 22.31
CA SER A 95 31.55 16.26 21.42
C SER A 95 31.10 15.07 20.57
N SER A 96 29.79 14.83 20.42
CA SER A 96 29.28 13.69 19.62
C SER A 96 29.47 13.87 18.11
N PHE A 97 29.75 15.09 17.63
CA PHE A 97 30.05 15.38 16.23
C PHE A 97 31.47 15.93 16.10
N SER A 98 32.17 15.47 15.06
CA SER A 98 33.49 15.99 14.68
C SER A 98 33.36 16.87 13.43
N PRO A 99 34.14 17.97 13.32
CA PRO A 99 34.19 18.75 12.09
C PRO A 99 34.63 17.89 10.92
N LEU A 100 34.04 18.13 9.75
CA LEU A 100 34.37 17.41 8.52
C LEU A 100 35.25 18.27 7.62
N SER A 101 36.14 17.60 6.90
CA SER A 101 36.95 18.19 5.83
C SER A 101 36.25 18.08 4.47
N TRP A 102 36.82 18.70 3.44
CA TRP A 102 36.32 18.53 2.08
C TRP A 102 36.56 17.10 1.58
N GLU A 103 37.67 16.50 2.00
CA GLU A 103 38.08 15.14 1.67
C GLU A 103 37.06 14.14 2.21
N ASP A 104 36.59 14.35 3.45
CA ASP A 104 35.57 13.51 4.07
C ASP A 104 34.27 13.51 3.27
N VAL A 105 33.81 14.67 2.80
CA VAL A 105 32.55 14.78 2.07
C VAL A 105 32.69 14.52 0.57
N GLY A 106 33.88 14.71 0.01
CA GLY A 106 34.16 14.60 -1.41
C GLY A 106 34.42 13.16 -1.85
N ASP A 107 34.83 12.29 -0.93
CA ASP A 107 35.14 10.89 -1.18
C ASP A 107 34.10 9.97 -0.52
N VAL A 108 33.37 9.21 -1.35
CA VAL A 108 32.35 8.26 -0.89
C VAL A 108 32.97 7.03 -0.21
N SER A 109 34.30 6.86 -0.31
CA SER A 109 35.03 5.85 0.49
C SER A 109 35.36 6.33 1.92
N SER A 110 35.10 7.60 2.26
CA SER A 110 35.29 8.11 3.62
C SER A 110 34.35 7.43 4.62
N ALA A 111 34.82 7.31 5.86
CA ALA A 111 34.09 6.70 6.98
C ALA A 111 32.71 7.31 7.23
N ILE A 112 32.47 8.58 6.86
CA ILE A 112 31.16 9.21 7.04
C ILE A 112 30.07 8.56 6.18
N TYR A 113 30.43 7.99 5.03
CA TYR A 113 29.52 7.25 4.16
C TYR A 113 29.32 5.81 4.61
N SER A 114 30.22 5.31 5.48
CA SER A 114 30.15 3.99 6.11
C SER A 114 28.99 3.85 7.07
N ILE A 115 28.53 4.96 7.65
CA ILE A 115 27.38 5.03 8.58
C ILE A 115 26.07 4.59 7.89
N ASN A 116 26.03 4.61 6.56
CA ASN A 116 24.93 4.15 5.73
C ASN A 116 25.38 3.09 4.71
N ILE A 117 26.42 2.31 4.99
CA ILE A 117 26.70 1.11 4.19
C ILE A 117 25.49 0.18 4.35
N PRO A 118 24.83 -0.19 3.24
CA PRO A 118 23.90 -1.30 3.25
C PRO A 118 24.68 -2.53 3.70
N ASN A 119 24.20 -3.25 4.72
CA ASN A 119 24.45 -4.66 5.01
C ASN A 119 25.78 -5.27 4.49
N GLU A 120 26.53 -5.85 5.42
CA GLU A 120 27.71 -6.68 5.18
C GLU A 120 27.54 -7.74 4.06
N ASP A 121 26.31 -8.12 3.72
CA ASP A 121 25.95 -9.12 2.70
C ASP A 121 25.99 -8.62 1.22
N GLY A 122 26.51 -7.42 0.93
CA GLY A 122 26.82 -6.99 -0.45
C GLY A 122 25.62 -6.73 -1.38
N VAL A 123 24.39 -6.92 -0.88
CA VAL A 123 23.15 -6.68 -1.64
C VAL A 123 22.68 -5.23 -1.46
N PRO A 124 22.47 -4.48 -2.57
CA PRO A 124 21.97 -3.10 -2.54
C PRO A 124 20.65 -2.91 -1.76
N VAL A 125 20.52 -1.79 -1.03
CA VAL A 125 19.30 -1.46 -0.24
C VAL A 125 18.04 -1.44 -1.10
N CYS A 126 18.13 -0.97 -2.34
CA CYS A 126 16.98 -0.92 -3.24
C CYS A 126 16.43 -2.33 -3.52
N ILE A 127 17.31 -3.32 -3.67
CA ILE A 127 16.91 -4.73 -3.86
C ILE A 127 16.29 -5.28 -2.58
N LYS A 128 16.86 -4.96 -1.41
CA LYS A 128 16.29 -5.36 -0.12
C LYS A 128 14.91 -4.78 0.14
N ARG A 129 14.73 -3.49 -0.14
CA ARG A 129 13.41 -2.84 -0.06
C ARG A 129 12.43 -3.49 -1.03
N SER A 130 12.83 -3.68 -2.28
CA SER A 130 11.99 -4.36 -3.27
C SER A 130 11.63 -5.80 -2.84
N ALA A 131 12.53 -6.52 -2.18
CA ALA A 131 12.26 -7.86 -1.65
C ALA A 131 11.29 -7.83 -0.45
N VAL A 132 11.44 -6.85 0.44
CA VAL A 132 10.49 -6.62 1.55
C VAL A 132 9.12 -6.24 1.01
N ASP A 133 9.06 -5.36 0.01
CA ASP A 133 7.82 -4.95 -0.63
C ASP A 133 7.14 -6.15 -1.32
N ALA A 134 7.91 -6.98 -2.03
CA ALA A 134 7.41 -8.21 -2.63
C ALA A 134 6.91 -9.21 -1.58
N GLN A 135 7.63 -9.38 -0.47
CA GLN A 135 7.21 -10.26 0.63
C GLN A 135 5.90 -9.76 1.28
N ASN A 136 5.77 -8.44 1.47
CA ASN A 136 4.56 -7.83 1.99
C ASN A 136 3.40 -8.01 1.01
N LEU A 137 3.63 -7.84 -0.29
CA LEU A 137 2.62 -8.07 -1.32
C LEU A 137 2.16 -9.52 -1.32
N ILE A 138 3.09 -10.48 -1.31
CA ILE A 138 2.76 -11.91 -1.20
C ILE A 138 1.91 -12.17 0.04
N SER A 139 2.32 -11.65 1.20
CA SER A 139 1.60 -11.85 2.46
C SER A 139 0.17 -11.29 2.39
N ARG A 140 -0.01 -10.12 1.76
CA ARG A 140 -1.34 -9.53 1.51
C ARG A 140 -2.17 -10.36 0.55
N CYS A 141 -1.59 -10.87 -0.53
CA CYS A 141 -2.29 -11.76 -1.45
C CYS A 141 -2.77 -13.05 -0.76
N TRP A 142 -1.95 -13.65 0.12
CA TRP A 142 -2.39 -14.80 0.92
C TRP A 142 -3.56 -14.47 1.84
N GLU A 143 -3.54 -13.29 2.46
CA GLU A 143 -4.63 -12.81 3.29
C GLU A 143 -5.92 -12.58 2.46
N GLU A 144 -5.79 -11.91 1.31
CA GLU A 144 -6.90 -11.67 0.38
C GLU A 144 -7.50 -12.97 -0.15
N MET A 145 -6.68 -13.95 -0.53
CA MET A 145 -7.16 -15.29 -0.94
C MET A 145 -7.96 -15.95 0.17
N LYS A 146 -7.48 -15.87 1.43
CA LYS A 146 -8.20 -16.43 2.58
C LYS A 146 -9.54 -15.74 2.80
N TYR A 147 -9.61 -14.41 2.66
CA TYR A 147 -10.88 -13.70 2.77
C TYR A 147 -11.83 -14.04 1.63
N GLN A 148 -11.32 -14.18 0.40
CA GLN A 148 -12.11 -14.57 -0.74
C GLN A 148 -12.70 -15.98 -0.57
N ASP A 149 -11.91 -16.95 -0.10
CA ASP A 149 -12.39 -18.31 0.20
C ASP A 149 -13.50 -18.31 1.26
N ALA A 150 -13.32 -17.49 2.31
CA ALA A 150 -14.32 -17.32 3.35
C ALA A 150 -15.59 -16.65 2.80
N GLU A 151 -15.46 -15.61 1.96
CA GLU A 151 -16.59 -14.90 1.37
C GLU A 151 -17.40 -15.78 0.41
N MET A 152 -16.72 -16.57 -0.44
CA MET A 152 -17.39 -17.56 -1.31
C MET A 152 -18.16 -18.59 -0.47
N SER A 153 -17.55 -19.11 0.60
CA SER A 153 -18.18 -20.09 1.51
C SER A 153 -19.37 -19.50 2.26
N ASN A 154 -19.23 -18.26 2.74
CA ASN A 154 -20.28 -17.52 3.43
C ASN A 154 -21.45 -17.21 2.49
N THR A 155 -21.17 -16.88 1.23
CA THR A 155 -22.20 -16.62 0.21
C THR A 155 -23.04 -17.87 -0.05
N ILE A 156 -22.42 -19.02 -0.25
CA ILE A 156 -23.12 -20.30 -0.40
C ILE A 156 -23.97 -20.60 0.86
N THR A 157 -23.38 -20.43 2.04
CA THR A 157 -24.07 -20.67 3.32
C THR A 157 -25.26 -19.75 3.50
N ALA A 158 -25.15 -18.48 3.08
CA ALA A 158 -26.23 -17.50 3.17
C ALA A 158 -27.42 -17.89 2.29
N TYR A 159 -27.19 -18.24 1.02
CA TYR A 159 -28.28 -18.70 0.14
C TYR A 159 -28.91 -20.00 0.63
N PHE A 160 -28.11 -20.92 1.15
CA PHE A 160 -28.61 -22.16 1.74
C PHE A 160 -29.52 -21.89 2.95
N ASN A 161 -29.08 -21.05 3.89
CA ASN A 161 -29.88 -20.70 5.06
C ASN A 161 -31.18 -19.98 4.68
N GLN A 162 -31.15 -19.12 3.66
CA GLN A 162 -32.36 -18.47 3.14
C GLN A 162 -33.35 -19.48 2.55
N CYS A 163 -32.86 -20.48 1.81
CA CYS A 163 -33.71 -21.57 1.33
C CYS A 163 -34.41 -22.29 2.49
N LEU A 164 -33.66 -22.71 3.51
CA LEU A 164 -34.21 -23.40 4.68
C LEU A 164 -35.24 -22.54 5.43
N GLU A 165 -34.99 -21.24 5.56
CA GLU A 165 -35.92 -20.32 6.20
C GLU A 165 -37.24 -20.22 5.43
N ILE A 166 -37.17 -20.10 4.09
CA ILE A 166 -38.36 -20.02 3.24
C ILE A 166 -39.14 -21.35 3.27
N GLU A 167 -38.46 -22.49 3.25
CA GLU A 167 -39.08 -23.81 3.40
C GLU A 167 -39.80 -23.97 4.75
N GLY A 168 -39.20 -23.45 5.83
CA GLY A 168 -39.84 -23.38 7.15
C GLY A 168 -41.12 -22.54 7.12
N ARG A 169 -41.10 -21.37 6.46
CA ARG A 169 -42.28 -20.51 6.28
C ARG A 169 -43.37 -21.20 5.46
N LEU A 170 -43.01 -21.87 4.36
CA LEU A 170 -43.94 -22.63 3.53
C LEU A 170 -44.59 -23.76 4.32
N SER A 171 -43.81 -24.50 5.10
CA SER A 171 -44.30 -25.58 5.97
C SER A 171 -45.28 -25.05 7.02
N SER A 172 -44.95 -23.92 7.65
CA SER A 172 -45.84 -23.24 8.59
C SER A 172 -47.16 -22.83 7.91
N LEU A 173 -47.10 -22.20 6.74
CA LEU A 173 -48.28 -21.77 5.98
C LEU A 173 -49.19 -22.95 5.60
N ALA A 174 -48.60 -24.04 5.11
CA ALA A 174 -49.33 -25.24 4.73
C ALA A 174 -50.00 -25.95 5.92
N SER A 175 -49.47 -25.77 7.13
CA SER A 175 -50.02 -26.37 8.35
C SER A 175 -51.25 -25.63 8.92
N HIS A 176 -51.56 -24.42 8.44
CA HIS A 176 -52.74 -23.68 8.91
C HIS A 176 -54.03 -24.37 8.47
N HIS A 177 -54.95 -24.58 9.42
CA HIS A 177 -56.22 -25.25 9.16
C HIS A 177 -57.08 -24.57 8.08
N GLU A 178 -57.01 -23.24 7.97
CA GLU A 178 -57.71 -22.41 6.98
C GLU A 178 -57.01 -22.34 5.61
N PHE A 179 -55.84 -22.97 5.44
CA PHE A 179 -55.04 -22.84 4.21
C PHE A 179 -55.83 -23.22 2.95
N LYS A 180 -56.66 -24.27 3.04
CA LYS A 180 -57.48 -24.74 1.91
C LYS A 180 -58.57 -23.76 1.51
N ASP A 181 -59.02 -22.91 2.42
CA ASP A 181 -60.18 -22.03 2.22
C ASP A 181 -59.80 -20.55 2.08
N SER A 182 -58.59 -20.16 2.52
CA SER A 182 -58.08 -18.80 2.42
C SER A 182 -57.26 -18.57 1.15
N ASN A 183 -57.83 -17.78 0.22
CA ASN A 183 -57.10 -17.33 -0.98
C ASN A 183 -55.88 -16.47 -0.66
N ASN A 184 -55.89 -15.74 0.45
CA ASN A 184 -54.76 -14.93 0.89
C ASN A 184 -53.56 -15.83 1.26
N LEU A 185 -53.80 -16.88 2.05
CA LEU A 185 -52.75 -17.83 2.43
C LEU A 185 -52.18 -18.59 1.22
N LYS A 186 -53.02 -18.97 0.26
CA LYS A 186 -52.57 -19.56 -1.01
C LYS A 186 -51.73 -18.59 -1.85
N GLY A 187 -52.10 -17.31 -1.88
CA GLY A 187 -51.33 -16.26 -2.55
C GLY A 187 -49.95 -16.08 -1.93
N LEU A 188 -49.88 -15.96 -0.60
CA LEU A 188 -48.62 -15.88 0.15
C LEU A 188 -47.74 -17.12 -0.06
N TYR A 189 -48.35 -18.31 -0.05
CA TYR A 189 -47.64 -19.56 -0.33
C TYR A 189 -47.04 -19.53 -1.74
N SER A 190 -47.80 -19.14 -2.76
CA SER A 190 -47.29 -19.02 -4.13
C SER A 190 -46.14 -18.02 -4.25
N ILE A 191 -46.18 -16.90 -3.52
CA ILE A 191 -45.09 -15.92 -3.49
C ILE A 191 -43.83 -16.54 -2.88
N HIS A 192 -43.95 -17.21 -1.72
CA HIS A 192 -42.82 -17.85 -1.07
C HIS A 192 -42.28 -19.04 -1.88
N THR A 193 -43.11 -19.78 -2.60
CA THR A 193 -42.66 -20.83 -3.52
C THR A 193 -41.81 -20.25 -4.64
N LYS A 194 -42.21 -19.11 -5.22
CA LYS A 194 -41.40 -18.42 -6.22
C LYS A 194 -40.08 -17.92 -5.63
N GLN A 195 -40.11 -17.31 -4.44
CA GLN A 195 -38.89 -16.87 -3.75
C GLN A 195 -37.93 -18.03 -3.47
N LEU A 196 -38.45 -19.20 -3.07
CA LEU A 196 -37.64 -20.39 -2.86
C LEU A 196 -36.98 -20.85 -4.16
N TYR A 197 -37.69 -20.82 -5.28
CA TYR A 197 -37.11 -21.12 -6.59
C TYR A 197 -35.96 -20.17 -6.92
N ASP A 198 -36.18 -18.86 -6.80
CA ASP A 198 -35.16 -17.84 -7.10
C ASP A 198 -33.91 -18.00 -6.21
N GLU A 199 -34.09 -18.27 -4.90
CA GLU A 199 -32.97 -18.51 -3.99
C GLU A 199 -32.24 -19.82 -4.28
N ARG A 200 -32.94 -20.87 -4.69
CA ARG A 200 -32.29 -22.11 -5.15
C ARG A 200 -31.49 -21.88 -6.43
N VAL A 201 -32.00 -21.11 -7.39
CA VAL A 201 -31.22 -20.72 -8.58
C VAL A 201 -29.92 -20.02 -8.17
N ARG A 202 -29.98 -19.07 -7.22
CA ARG A 202 -28.80 -18.36 -6.70
C ARG A 202 -27.82 -19.28 -5.98
N LEU A 203 -28.31 -20.17 -5.11
CA LEU A 203 -27.50 -21.17 -4.42
C LEU A 203 -26.76 -22.06 -5.42
N PHE A 204 -27.48 -22.60 -6.41
CA PHE A 204 -26.87 -23.47 -7.40
C PHE A 204 -25.89 -22.71 -8.28
N GLY A 205 -26.20 -21.47 -8.65
CA GLY A 205 -25.33 -20.56 -9.38
C GLY A 205 -24.01 -20.33 -8.65
N ALA A 206 -24.08 -19.97 -7.36
CA ALA A 206 -22.90 -19.76 -6.51
C ALA A 206 -22.06 -21.04 -6.38
N CYS A 207 -22.69 -22.19 -6.11
CA CYS A 207 -22.00 -23.48 -6.05
C CYS A 207 -21.27 -23.83 -7.35
N ASN A 208 -21.89 -23.60 -8.51
CA ASN A 208 -21.27 -23.87 -9.80
C ASN A 208 -20.15 -22.88 -10.14
N MET A 209 -20.34 -21.58 -9.83
CA MET A 209 -19.33 -20.54 -10.05
C MET A 209 -18.07 -20.80 -9.22
N PHE A 210 -18.24 -21.22 -7.96
CA PHE A 210 -17.14 -21.39 -7.02
C PHE A 210 -16.56 -22.81 -6.96
N LYS A 211 -17.07 -23.77 -7.76
CA LYS A 211 -16.68 -25.19 -7.71
C LYS A 211 -15.20 -25.50 -7.87
N LYS A 212 -14.44 -24.59 -8.51
CA LYS A 212 -12.99 -24.73 -8.73
C LYS A 212 -12.17 -24.26 -7.53
N PHE A 213 -12.78 -23.49 -6.63
CA PHE A 213 -12.11 -22.78 -5.55
C PHE A 213 -12.50 -23.32 -4.18
N ILE A 214 -13.78 -23.64 -3.96
CA ILE A 214 -14.27 -24.16 -2.68
C ILE A 214 -15.14 -25.41 -2.86
N THR A 215 -15.11 -26.26 -1.84
CA THR A 215 -16.00 -27.42 -1.72
C THR A 215 -17.13 -27.06 -0.76
N PRO A 216 -18.41 -27.08 -1.19
CA PRO A 216 -19.54 -26.82 -0.30
C PRO A 216 -19.60 -27.81 0.87
N SER A 217 -20.29 -27.43 1.95
CA SER A 217 -20.52 -28.36 3.06
C SER A 217 -21.34 -29.59 2.59
N PRO A 218 -21.24 -30.73 3.30
CA PRO A 218 -22.02 -31.92 2.96
C PRO A 218 -23.53 -31.67 2.97
N GLU A 219 -24.02 -30.83 3.89
CA GLU A 219 -25.43 -30.45 4.01
C GLU A 219 -25.92 -29.72 2.76
N VAL A 220 -25.15 -28.73 2.30
CA VAL A 220 -25.45 -28.00 1.06
C VAL A 220 -25.41 -28.94 -0.13
N SER A 221 -24.41 -29.82 -0.18
CA SER A 221 -24.26 -30.78 -1.29
C SER A 221 -25.43 -31.76 -1.37
N ASN A 222 -25.88 -32.30 -0.24
CA ASN A 222 -27.06 -33.17 -0.17
C ASN A 222 -28.33 -32.40 -0.59
N TYR A 223 -28.53 -31.21 -0.05
CA TYR A 223 -29.67 -30.36 -0.40
C TYR A 223 -29.73 -30.04 -1.90
N MET A 224 -28.58 -29.77 -2.53
CA MET A 224 -28.47 -29.54 -3.97
C MET A 224 -28.86 -30.78 -4.79
N VAL A 225 -28.45 -31.98 -4.35
CA VAL A 225 -28.81 -33.24 -5.01
C VAL A 225 -30.31 -33.49 -4.91
N ASP A 226 -30.89 -33.29 -3.73
CA ASP A 226 -32.31 -33.53 -3.47
C ASP A 226 -33.21 -32.59 -4.29
N ASN A 227 -32.75 -31.36 -4.56
CA ASN A 227 -33.55 -30.31 -5.21
C ASN A 227 -33.14 -30.01 -6.66
N VAL A 228 -32.28 -30.83 -7.27
CA VAL A 228 -31.74 -30.58 -8.62
C VAL A 228 -32.81 -30.53 -9.72
N GLN A 229 -33.92 -31.27 -9.54
CA GLN A 229 -35.02 -31.32 -10.51
C GLN A 229 -35.93 -30.10 -10.44
N GLU A 230 -35.84 -29.32 -9.37
CA GLU A 230 -36.69 -28.16 -9.12
C GLU A 230 -36.09 -26.86 -9.67
N VAL A 231 -34.90 -26.92 -10.29
CA VAL A 231 -34.18 -25.77 -10.85
C VAL A 231 -33.94 -26.00 -12.34
N ASN A 232 -34.39 -25.07 -13.19
CA ASN A 232 -34.13 -25.15 -14.62
C ASN A 232 -32.70 -24.64 -14.92
N VAL A 233 -31.82 -25.52 -15.38
CA VAL A 233 -30.39 -25.24 -15.59
C VAL A 233 -30.13 -24.16 -16.68
N LEU A 234 -31.12 -23.85 -17.52
CA LEU A 234 -31.03 -22.77 -18.50
C LEU A 234 -31.11 -21.36 -17.88
N ASP A 235 -31.70 -21.19 -16.70
CA ASP A 235 -31.85 -19.88 -16.06
C ASP A 235 -30.52 -19.33 -15.50
N PHE A 236 -29.45 -20.13 -15.53
CA PHE A 236 -28.11 -19.79 -15.03
C PHE A 236 -27.38 -18.76 -15.89
N TRP A 237 -27.77 -18.56 -17.16
CA TRP A 237 -26.98 -17.80 -18.14
C TRP A 237 -27.52 -16.39 -18.41
N ASN A 238 -28.77 -16.11 -18.06
CA ASN A 238 -29.42 -14.83 -18.38
C ASN A 238 -29.14 -13.70 -17.37
N ALA A 239 -28.37 -13.94 -16.32
CA ALA A 239 -28.06 -12.94 -15.30
C ALA A 239 -26.73 -12.18 -15.55
N GLY A 240 -26.05 -12.44 -16.67
CA GLY A 240 -24.68 -11.95 -16.92
C GLY A 240 -24.47 -11.06 -18.16
N GLU A 241 -25.49 -10.80 -18.98
CA GLU A 241 -25.36 -10.00 -20.21
C GLU A 241 -25.93 -8.58 -20.04
N GLU A 242 -25.40 -7.81 -19.09
CA GLU A 242 -25.45 -6.33 -19.12
C GLU A 242 -24.09 -5.79 -18.64
N PHE A 243 -23.06 -5.99 -19.46
CA PHE A 243 -21.86 -5.15 -19.44
C PHE A 243 -21.71 -4.60 -20.85
N GLU A 244 -22.43 -3.51 -21.14
CA GLU A 244 -22.03 -2.61 -22.21
C GLU A 244 -20.66 -2.04 -21.80
N SER A 245 -19.62 -2.51 -22.48
CA SER A 245 -18.32 -1.86 -22.46
C SER A 245 -18.44 -0.58 -23.27
N ASP A 246 -18.61 0.55 -22.60
CA ASP A 246 -18.29 1.85 -23.17
C ASP A 246 -16.77 1.91 -23.39
N GLU A 247 -16.34 1.40 -24.55
CA GLU A 247 -15.02 1.68 -25.09
C GLU A 247 -15.06 3.10 -25.67
N ASP A 248 -14.65 4.09 -24.85
CA ASP A 248 -14.28 5.43 -25.30
C ASP A 248 -13.02 5.33 -26.19
N ASP A 249 -13.26 5.23 -27.49
CA ASP A 249 -12.24 5.19 -28.54
C ASP A 249 -11.87 6.64 -28.92
N ASP A 250 -11.05 7.30 -28.09
CA ASP A 250 -10.43 8.59 -28.41
C ASP A 250 -9.33 8.41 -29.48
N ASN A 251 -9.77 8.36 -30.73
CA ASN A 251 -8.91 8.37 -31.91
C ASN A 251 -8.51 9.82 -32.27
N ASP A 252 -7.46 10.32 -31.64
CA ASP A 252 -6.86 11.61 -31.98
C ASP A 252 -5.91 11.45 -33.19
N SER A 253 -6.48 11.52 -34.40
CA SER A 253 -5.72 11.61 -35.64
C SER A 253 -5.55 13.08 -36.06
N ASP A 254 -4.49 13.71 -35.56
CA ASP A 254 -3.99 14.97 -36.15
C ASP A 254 -3.21 14.66 -37.43
N VAL A 255 -3.83 15.05 -38.54
CA VAL A 255 -3.24 15.09 -39.88
C VAL A 255 -2.56 16.44 -40.06
N GLU A 256 -1.23 16.47 -40.11
CA GLU A 256 -0.49 17.52 -40.84
C GLU A 256 0.67 16.90 -41.63
N VAL A 257 0.55 16.94 -42.96
CA VAL A 257 1.66 17.02 -43.92
C VAL A 257 1.36 18.17 -44.88
#